data_AF-A0A4U0YNP7-F1
#
_entry.id   AF-A0A4U0YNP7-F1
#
_cell.length_a   1.000
_cell.length_b   1.000
_cell.length_c   1.000
_cell.angle_alpha   90.00
_cell.angle_beta   90.00
_cell.angle_gamma   90.00
#
_symmetry.space_group_name_H-M   'P 1'
#
loop_
_entity.id
_entity.type
_entity.pdbx_description
1 polymer ?
#
loop_
_entity_poly.entity_id
_entity_poly.type
_entity_poly.pdbx_seq_one_letter_code
_entity_poly.pdbx_strand_id
1 'polypeptide(L)' 'MMDDLLRVLGLVLIIEALLPFISPRTYRQAVAQIALTPDSRMRIIALVILLLGLALWVWG' A
#
# COMPACT_ATOMS: atom_id res chain seq x y z
N MET A 1 12.86 -5.55 19.45
CA MET A 1 13.08 -4.25 18.78
C MET A 1 13.39 -4.45 17.30
N MET A 2 14.57 -4.95 16.91
CA MET A 2 14.86 -5.24 15.49
C MET A 2 14.06 -6.44 14.99
N ASP A 3 13.81 -7.42 15.86
CA ASP A 3 13.01 -8.61 15.54
C ASP A 3 11.55 -8.25 15.20
N ASP A 4 10.97 -7.28 15.90
CA ASP A 4 9.59 -6.83 15.65
C ASP A 4 9.46 -6.06 14.35
N LEU A 5 10.44 -5.19 14.04
CA LEU A 5 10.51 -4.50 12.76
C LEU A 5 10.65 -5.49 11.60
N LEU A 6 11.54 -6.48 11.71
CA LEU A 6 11.73 -7.51 10.69
C LEU A 6 10.46 -8.36 10.49
N ARG A 7 9.71 -8.64 11.56
CA ARG A 7 8.43 -9.35 11.47
C ARG A 7 7.37 -8.51 10.75
N VAL A 8 7.21 -7.25 11.10
CA VAL A 8 6.24 -6.34 10.44
C VAL A 8 6.61 -6.15 8.97
N LEU A 9 7.90 -5.95 8.66
CA LEU A 9 8.38 -5.87 7.27
C LEU A 9 8.11 -7.18 6.51
N GLY A 10 8.36 -8.33 7.13
CA GLY A 10 8.05 -9.64 6.54
C GLY A 10 6.56 -9.76 6.19
N LEU A 11 5.67 -9.34 7.08
CA LEU A 11 4.23 -9.34 6.83
C LEU A 11 3.83 -8.40 5.69
N VAL A 12 4.36 -7.18 5.65
CA VAL A 12 4.11 -6.22 4.55
C VAL A 12 4.55 -6.81 3.22
N LEU A 13 5.74 -7.41 3.16
CA LEU A 13 6.27 -8.04 1.94
C LEU A 13 5.41 -9.22 1.47
N ILE A 14 4.96 -10.08 2.39
CA ILE A 14 4.07 -11.20 2.06
C ILE A 14 2.75 -10.68 1.48
N ILE A 15 2.14 -9.68 2.10
CA ILE A 15 0.87 -9.09 1.65
C ILE A 15 1.04 -8.43 0.28
N GLU A 16 2.12 -7.68 0.07
CA GLU A 16 2.40 -6.98 -1.18
C GLU A 16 2.67 -7.95 -2.34
N ALA A 17 3.34 -9.07 -2.08
CA ALA A 17 3.60 -10.12 -3.07
C ALA A 17 2.39 -11.02 -3.34
N LEU A 18 1.41 -11.09 -2.44
CA LEU A 18 0.29 -12.03 -2.53
C LEU A 18 -0.53 -11.82 -3.82
N LEU A 19 -0.88 -10.57 -4.12
CA LEU A 19 -1.72 -10.23 -5.27
C LEU A 19 -1.02 -10.45 -6.63
N PRO A 20 0.24 -10.02 -6.85
CA PRO A 20 0.97 -10.36 -8.07
C PRO A 20 1.29 -11.86 -8.19
N PHE A 21 1.41 -12.59 -7.09
CA PHE A 21 1.62 -14.05 -7.10
C PHE A 21 0.35 -14.81 -7.51
N ILE A 22 -0.81 -14.49 -6.91
CA ILE A 22 -2.08 -15.19 -7.19
C ILE A 22 -2.65 -14.79 -8.55
N SER A 23 -2.66 -13.50 -8.89
CA SER A 23 -3.21 -13.01 -10.16
C SER A 23 -2.33 -11.92 -10.79
N PRO A 24 -1.25 -12.32 -11.49
CA PRO A 24 -0.33 -11.37 -12.12
C PRO A 24 -0.99 -10.54 -13.23
N ARG A 25 -2.09 -11.02 -13.84
CA ARG A 25 -2.82 -10.27 -14.87
C ARG A 25 -3.62 -9.13 -14.25
N THR A 26 -4.37 -9.41 -13.18
CA THR A 26 -5.13 -8.40 -12.45
C THR A 26 -4.21 -7.33 -11.87
N TYR A 27 -3.07 -7.75 -11.28
CA TYR A 27 -2.07 -6.82 -10.76
C TYR A 27 -1.55 -5.86 -11.85
N ARG A 28 -1.14 -6.39 -13.02
CA ARG A 28 -0.66 -5.56 -14.14
C ARG A 28 -1.72 -4.57 -14.64
N GLN A 29 -2.98 -5.00 -14.71
CA GLN A 29 -4.08 -4.12 -15.11
C GLN A 29 -4.31 -2.99 -14.09
N ALA A 30 -4.29 -3.31 -12.80
CA ALA A 30 -4.41 -2.31 -11.74
C ALA A 30 -3.26 -1.29 -11.79
N VAL A 31 -2.01 -1.75 -11.92
CA VAL A 31 -0.84 -0.88 -12.04
C VAL A 31 -0.93 0.00 -13.29
N ALA A 32 -1.39 -0.54 -14.43
CA ALA A 32 -1.58 0.25 -15.65
C ALA A 32 -2.66 1.34 -15.48
N GLN A 33 -3.75 1.05 -14.78
CA GLN A 33 -4.77 2.05 -14.46
C GLN A 33 -4.25 3.14 -13.52
N ILE A 34 -3.43 2.75 -12.54
CA ILE A 34 -2.75 3.70 -11.65
C ILE A 34 -1.84 4.60 -12.50
N ALA A 35 -1.03 4.06 -13.41
CA ALA A 35 -0.13 4.85 -14.26
C ALA A 35 -0.86 5.88 -15.16
N LEU A 36 -2.13 5.65 -15.49
CA LEU A 36 -2.97 6.59 -16.25
C LEU A 36 -3.69 7.63 -15.37
N THR A 37 -3.62 7.48 -14.05
CA THR A 37 -4.28 8.38 -13.11
C THR A 37 -3.48 9.68 -12.96
N PRO A 38 -4.11 10.87 -13.07
CA PRO A 38 -3.40 12.13 -12.90
C PRO A 38 -2.78 12.28 -11.51
N ASP A 39 -1.56 12.84 -11.45
CA ASP A 39 -0.80 13.07 -10.21
C ASP A 39 -1.61 13.78 -9.12
N SER A 40 -2.45 14.74 -9.49
CA SER A 40 -3.30 15.48 -8.54
C SER A 40 -4.25 14.56 -7.77
N ARG A 41 -4.82 13.53 -8.43
CA ARG A 41 -5.68 12.55 -7.74
C ARG A 41 -4.88 11.60 -6.87
N MET A 42 -3.71 11.14 -7.35
CA MET A 42 -2.83 10.29 -6.54
C MET A 42 -2.43 11.00 -5.24
N ARG A 43 -2.10 12.29 -5.32
CA ARG A 43 -1.73 13.10 -4.14
C ARG A 43 -2.86 13.23 -3.14
N ILE A 44 -4.10 13.44 -3.59
CA ILE A 44 -5.26 13.52 -2.70
C ILE A 44 -5.51 12.17 -2.02
N ILE A 45 -5.47 11.07 -2.78
CA ILE A 45 -5.64 9.72 -2.21
C ILE A 45 -4.55 9.44 -1.18
N ALA A 46 -3.29 9.74 -1.50
CA ALA A 46 -2.16 9.59 -0.58
C ALA A 46 -2.34 10.44 0.68
N LEU A 47 -2.80 11.69 0.54
CA LEU A 47 -3.05 12.57 1.68
C LEU A 47 -4.17 12.04 2.58
N VAL A 48 -5.24 11.49 2.03
CA VAL A 48 -6.32 10.85 2.81
C VAL A 48 -5.79 9.63 3.57
N ILE A 49 -4.99 8.78 2.92
CA ILE A 49 -4.38 7.60 3.58
C ILE A 49 -3.43 8.03 4.70
N LEU A 50 -2.59 9.06 4.46
CA LEU A 50 -1.69 9.61 5.47
C LEU A 50 -2.46 10.16 6.68
N LEU A 51 -3.54 10.90 6.45
CA LEU A 51 -4.36 11.45 7.53
C LEU A 51 -5.08 10.35 8.31
N LEU A 52 -5.61 9.32 7.63
CA LEU A 52 -6.23 8.18 8.29
C LEU A 52 -5.22 7.39 9.12
N GLY A 53 -4.03 7.14 8.57
CA GLY A 53 -2.94 6.48 9.29
C GLY A 53 -2.48 7.28 10.51
N LEU A 54 -2.37 8.61 10.37
CA LEU A 54 -2.04 9.50 11.47
C LEU A 54 -3.13 9.50 12.55
N ALA A 55 -4.40 9.55 12.15
CA ALA A 55 -5.53 9.51 13.07
C ALA A 55 -5.59 8.18 13.85
N LEU A 56 -5.38 7.05 13.16
CA LEU A 56 -5.26 5.74 13.80
C LEU A 56 -4.06 5.66 14.74
N TRP A 57 -2.94 6.28 14.40
CA TRP A 57 -1.76 6.31 15.27
C TRP A 57 -1.95 7.20 16.50
N VAL A 58 -2.69 8.32 16.38
CA VAL A 58 -2.93 9.25 17.49
C VAL A 58 -4.04 8.75 18.43
N TRP A 59 -5.05 8.05 17.91
CA TRP A 59 -6.19 7.55 18.69
C TRP A 59 -6.14 6.05 19.03
N GLY A 60 -5.18 5.31 18.46
CA GLY A 60 -4.99 3.87 18.67
C GLY A 60 -3.96 3.54 19.75
#